data_AF-A0A1V3XMS3-F1
#
_entry.id   AF-A0A1V3XMS3-F1
#
_cell.length_a   1.000
_cell.length_b   1.000
_cell.length_c   1.000
_cell.angle_alpha   90.00
_cell.angle_beta   90.00
_cell.angle_gamma   90.00
#
_symmetry.space_group_name_H-M   'P 1'
#
loop_
_entity.id
_entity.type
_entity.pdbx_description
1 polymer ?
#
loop_
_entity_poly.entity_id
_entity_poly.type
_entity_poly.pdbx_seq_one_letter_code
_entity_poly.pdbx_strand_id
1 'polypeptide(L)'
;MEAYRRLAAASSDNEVAAVVEELNDRYGPLPEPARRLVAVARLRLLCRDSGITEVSAPSAATVRLAPMTLPDSAQVRLKRMYPGAHYRATTATVQVPIPRAGGIGAPRIRDVELVQMVADLVTALAGIPQKDIGITSSSGDDADRPVSSKERRAR
;
A
#
# COMPACT_ATOMS: atom_id res chain seq x y z
N MET A 1 -5.86 23.70 -4.40
CA MET A 1 -5.03 22.47 -4.30
C MET A 1 -4.87 21.86 -5.69
N GLU A 2 -3.85 22.27 -6.43
CA GLU A 2 -3.62 21.81 -7.81
C GLU A 2 -2.67 20.60 -7.86
N ALA A 3 -1.63 20.60 -7.01
CA ALA A 3 -0.65 19.52 -6.84
C ALA A 3 -1.28 18.14 -6.56
N TYR A 4 -2.11 18.04 -5.52
CA TYR A 4 -2.79 16.78 -5.17
C TYR A 4 -3.74 16.29 -6.27
N ARG A 5 -4.34 17.21 -7.02
CA ARG A 5 -5.20 16.88 -8.16
C ARG A 5 -4.38 16.32 -9.32
N ARG A 6 -3.20 16.89 -9.62
CA ARG A 6 -2.30 16.38 -10.66
C ARG A 6 -1.78 14.99 -10.33
N LEU A 7 -1.42 14.71 -9.07
CA LEU A 7 -1.05 13.37 -8.63
C LEU A 7 -2.22 12.37 -8.79
N ALA A 8 -3.44 12.80 -8.44
CA ALA A 8 -4.64 12.00 -8.65
C ALA A 8 -5.03 11.87 -10.14
N ALA A 9 -4.55 12.73 -11.04
CA ALA A 9 -4.81 12.65 -12.48
C ALA A 9 -3.75 11.84 -13.23
N ALA A 10 -2.56 11.63 -12.64
CA ALA A 10 -1.47 10.92 -13.27
C ALA A 10 -1.89 9.54 -13.79
N SER A 11 -1.52 9.27 -15.04
CA SER A 11 -1.93 8.11 -15.81
C SER A 11 -0.80 7.10 -16.06
N SER A 12 0.43 7.44 -15.68
CA SER A 12 1.63 6.60 -15.80
C SER A 12 2.60 6.81 -14.64
N ASP A 13 3.49 5.84 -14.41
CA ASP A 13 4.54 5.97 -13.38
C ASP A 13 5.47 7.17 -13.66
N ASN A 14 5.75 7.45 -14.93
CA ASN A 14 6.56 8.59 -15.36
C ASN A 14 5.89 9.92 -15.01
N GLU A 15 4.57 10.05 -15.20
CA GLU A 15 3.82 11.24 -14.78
C GLU A 15 3.83 11.40 -13.26
N VAL A 16 3.68 10.30 -12.51
CA VAL A 16 3.79 10.34 -11.05
C VAL A 16 5.17 10.82 -10.63
N ALA A 17 6.24 10.30 -11.24
CA ALA A 17 7.62 10.70 -10.95
C ALA A 17 7.85 12.20 -11.25
N ALA A 18 7.41 12.68 -12.41
CA ALA A 18 7.53 14.09 -12.79
C ALA A 18 6.80 15.03 -11.82
N VAL A 19 5.60 14.64 -11.36
CA VAL A 19 4.86 15.41 -10.34
C VAL A 19 5.61 15.40 -9.01
N VAL A 20 6.18 14.28 -8.59
CA VAL A 20 6.97 14.19 -7.34
C VAL A 20 8.23 15.06 -7.42
N GLU A 21 8.94 15.05 -8.55
CA GLU A 21 10.11 15.91 -8.78
C GLU A 21 9.74 17.39 -8.72
N GLU A 22 8.68 17.81 -9.41
CA GLU A 22 8.19 19.20 -9.37
C GLU A 22 7.81 19.62 -7.93
N LEU A 23 7.16 18.73 -7.18
CA LEU A 23 6.79 19.04 -5.80
C LEU A 23 8.00 19.17 -4.88
N ASN A 24 9.00 18.32 -5.05
CA ASN A 24 10.24 18.40 -4.27
C ASN A 24 11.03 19.66 -4.60
N ASP A 25 11.13 20.05 -5.88
CA ASP A 25 11.84 21.27 -6.30
C ASP A 25 11.18 22.54 -5.73
N ARG A 26 9.84 22.60 -5.76
CA ARG A 26 9.08 23.80 -5.35
C ARG A 26 8.86 23.92 -3.85
N TYR A 27 8.71 22.80 -3.14
CA TYR A 27 8.26 22.78 -1.76
C TYR A 27 9.19 22.00 -0.81
N GLY A 28 10.25 21.39 -1.34
CA GLY A 28 11.12 20.51 -0.57
C GLY A 28 10.52 19.12 -0.36
N PRO A 29 11.13 18.30 0.53
CA PRO A 29 10.79 16.90 0.71
C PRO A 29 9.30 16.66 0.99
N LEU A 30 8.71 15.70 0.26
CA LEU A 30 7.31 15.34 0.44
C LEU A 30 7.00 14.91 1.89
N PRO A 31 5.99 15.51 2.56
CA PRO A 31 5.56 15.06 3.87
C PRO A 31 4.91 13.67 3.78
N GLU A 32 4.78 12.99 4.91
CA GLU A 32 4.30 11.61 4.96
C GLU A 32 2.94 11.38 4.27
N PRO A 33 1.91 12.24 4.48
CA PRO A 33 0.64 12.06 3.78
C PRO A 33 0.77 12.15 2.26
N ALA A 34 1.67 13.00 1.75
CA ALA A 34 1.91 13.12 0.32
C ALA A 34 2.60 11.87 -0.25
N ARG A 35 3.56 11.29 0.49
CA ARG A 35 4.19 10.00 0.11
C ARG A 35 3.17 8.86 0.05
N ARG A 36 2.23 8.80 0.99
CA ARG A 36 1.13 7.82 0.98
C ARG A 36 0.23 8.01 -0.26
N LEU A 37 -0.06 9.24 -0.66
CA LEU A 37 -0.83 9.50 -1.89
C LEU A 37 -0.08 9.06 -3.15
N VAL A 38 1.24 9.23 -3.19
CA VAL A 38 2.08 8.73 -4.30
C VAL A 38 1.99 7.21 -4.38
N ALA A 39 2.10 6.53 -3.24
CA ALA A 39 1.96 5.07 -3.16
C ALA A 39 0.58 4.61 -3.66
N VAL A 40 -0.49 5.27 -3.24
CA VAL A 40 -1.86 4.96 -3.71
C VAL A 40 -2.01 5.24 -5.22
N ALA A 41 -1.43 6.32 -5.75
CA ALA A 41 -1.47 6.63 -7.17
C ALA A 41 -0.80 5.54 -8.00
N ARG A 42 0.39 5.08 -7.60
CA ARG A 42 1.11 3.96 -8.22
C ARG A 42 0.35 2.64 -8.12
N LEU A 43 -0.26 2.34 -6.97
CA LEU A 43 -1.10 1.14 -6.81
C LEU A 43 -2.29 1.19 -7.75
N ARG A 44 -2.94 2.35 -7.88
CA ARG A 44 -4.07 2.51 -8.81
C ARG A 44 -3.68 2.23 -10.26
N LEU A 45 -2.48 2.64 -10.68
CA LEU A 45 -1.97 2.32 -12.01
C LEU A 45 -1.78 0.81 -12.18
N LEU A 46 -1.11 0.15 -11.23
CA LEU A 46 -0.94 -1.30 -11.22
C LEU A 46 -2.28 -2.06 -11.27
N CYS A 47 -3.26 -1.63 -10.47
CA CYS A 47 -4.60 -2.22 -10.48
C CYS A 47 -5.28 -2.05 -11.84
N ARG A 48 -5.21 -0.84 -12.43
CA ARG A 48 -5.79 -0.56 -13.75
C ARG A 48 -5.17 -1.46 -14.83
N ASP A 49 -3.85 -1.59 -14.85
CA ASP A 49 -3.13 -2.42 -15.82
C ASP A 49 -3.48 -3.92 -15.65
N SER A 50 -3.86 -4.32 -14.43
CA SER A 50 -4.31 -5.67 -14.11
C SER A 50 -5.84 -5.88 -14.26
N GLY A 51 -6.58 -4.86 -14.76
CA GLY A 51 -8.04 -4.91 -14.92
C GLY A 51 -8.86 -4.81 -13.62
N ILE A 52 -8.22 -4.47 -12.50
CA ILE A 52 -8.85 -4.30 -11.19
C ILE A 52 -9.41 -2.88 -11.10
N THR A 53 -10.70 -2.77 -10.81
CA THR A 53 -11.40 -1.47 -10.72
C THR A 53 -11.70 -1.07 -9.27
N GLU A 54 -11.65 -2.02 -8.34
CA GLU A 54 -11.97 -1.82 -6.93
C GLU A 54 -10.96 -2.54 -6.03
N VAL A 55 -10.41 -1.80 -5.08
CA VAL A 55 -9.69 -2.34 -3.93
C VAL A 55 -10.34 -1.77 -2.68
N SER A 56 -10.85 -2.63 -1.81
CA SER A 56 -11.56 -2.23 -0.59
C SER A 56 -11.08 -3.04 0.61
N ALA A 57 -11.30 -2.51 1.81
CA ALA A 57 -11.07 -3.22 3.07
C ALA A 57 -12.43 -3.44 3.77
N PRO A 58 -13.15 -4.54 3.46
CA PRO A 58 -14.48 -4.80 4.05
C PRO A 58 -14.48 -4.90 5.57
N SER A 59 -13.31 -5.18 6.15
CA SER A 59 -13.08 -5.18 7.59
C SER A 59 -11.65 -4.72 7.88
N ALA A 60 -11.36 -4.40 9.14
CA ALA A 60 -10.00 -4.10 9.58
C ALA A 60 -9.01 -5.29 9.41
N ALA A 61 -9.51 -6.49 9.10
CA ALA A 61 -8.72 -7.71 8.99
C ALA A 61 -8.57 -8.23 7.55
N THR A 62 -9.29 -7.70 6.57
CA THR A 62 -9.31 -8.26 5.21
C THR A 62 -9.32 -7.18 4.14
N VAL A 63 -8.60 -7.43 3.04
CA VAL A 63 -8.69 -6.66 1.79
C VAL A 63 -9.42 -7.48 0.73
N ARG A 64 -10.19 -6.80 -0.12
CA ARG A 64 -10.88 -7.36 -1.28
C ARG A 64 -10.43 -6.63 -2.55
N LEU A 65 -10.21 -7.39 -3.63
CA LEU A 65 -9.90 -6.89 -4.96
C LEU A 65 -10.96 -7.39 -5.95
N ALA A 66 -11.40 -6.52 -6.85
CA ALA A 66 -12.38 -6.85 -7.88
C ALA A 66 -12.28 -5.94 -9.13
N PRO A 67 -12.62 -6.45 -10.32
CA PRO A 67 -12.66 -7.86 -10.67
C PRO A 67 -11.24 -8.44 -10.83
N MET A 68 -11.08 -9.73 -10.60
CA MET A 68 -9.84 -10.46 -10.86
C MET A 68 -10.15 -11.92 -11.21
N THR A 69 -10.03 -12.28 -12.49
CA THR A 69 -10.23 -13.65 -12.96
C THR A 69 -8.93 -14.44 -12.78
N LEU A 70 -8.96 -15.47 -11.93
CA LEU A 70 -7.77 -16.25 -11.61
C LEU A 70 -7.78 -17.62 -12.31
N PRO A 71 -6.72 -17.96 -13.08
CA PRO A 71 -6.50 -19.35 -13.50
C PRO A 71 -6.21 -20.23 -12.28
N ASP A 72 -6.40 -21.55 -12.42
CA ASP A 72 -6.23 -22.50 -11.30
C ASP A 72 -4.83 -22.40 -10.65
N SER A 73 -3.78 -22.17 -11.45
CA SER A 73 -2.43 -21.95 -10.95
C SER A 73 -2.31 -20.74 -10.04
N ALA A 74 -3.02 -19.65 -10.34
CA ALA A 74 -3.07 -18.45 -9.50
C ALA A 74 -3.93 -18.66 -8.25
N GLN A 75 -4.99 -19.48 -8.32
CA GLN A 75 -5.77 -19.86 -7.15
C GLN A 75 -4.96 -20.70 -6.15
N VAL A 76 -4.18 -21.67 -6.67
CA VAL A 76 -3.25 -22.46 -5.84
C VAL A 76 -2.17 -21.56 -5.23
N ARG A 77 -1.61 -20.64 -6.01
CA ARG A 77 -0.62 -19.67 -5.52
C ARG A 77 -1.19 -18.75 -4.44
N LEU A 78 -2.41 -18.24 -4.64
CA LEU A 78 -3.15 -17.44 -3.65
C LEU A 78 -3.25 -18.19 -2.32
N LYS A 79 -3.67 -19.46 -2.34
CA LYS A 79 -3.80 -20.28 -1.14
C LYS A 79 -2.47 -20.60 -0.46
N ARG A 80 -1.38 -20.73 -1.22
CA ARG A 80 -0.03 -20.92 -0.66
C ARG A 80 0.49 -19.66 0.02
N MET A 81 0.31 -18.50 -0.61
CA MET A 81 0.77 -17.21 -0.07
C MET A 81 -0.08 -16.75 1.11
N TYR A 82 -1.40 -16.93 1.01
CA TYR A 82 -2.37 -16.50 2.01
C TYR A 82 -3.35 -17.66 2.30
N PRO A 83 -3.06 -18.52 3.29
CA PRO A 83 -3.90 -19.68 3.61
C PRO A 83 -5.37 -19.32 3.88
N GLY A 84 -5.61 -18.15 4.51
CA GLY A 84 -6.94 -17.62 4.78
C GLY A 84 -7.59 -16.83 3.64
N ALA A 85 -7.03 -16.84 2.42
CA ALA A 85 -7.60 -16.14 1.28
C ALA A 85 -8.80 -16.88 0.69
N HIS A 86 -9.73 -16.14 0.10
CA HIS A 86 -10.91 -16.66 -0.58
C HIS A 86 -11.00 -16.08 -1.99
N TYR A 87 -11.23 -16.95 -2.97
CA TYR A 87 -11.55 -16.55 -4.33
C TYR A 87 -13.00 -16.96 -4.62
N ARG A 88 -13.78 -16.03 -5.17
CA ARG A 88 -15.15 -16.30 -5.62
C ARG A 88 -15.25 -16.02 -7.11
N ALA A 89 -15.24 -17.09 -7.91
CA ALA A 89 -15.26 -17.03 -9.37
C ALA A 89 -16.51 -16.34 -9.92
N THR A 90 -17.68 -16.57 -9.31
CA THR A 90 -18.96 -15.99 -9.74
C THR A 90 -18.96 -14.45 -9.79
N THR A 91 -18.16 -13.82 -8.92
CA THR A 91 -18.05 -12.36 -8.82
C THR A 91 -16.65 -11.86 -9.19
N ALA A 92 -15.75 -12.76 -9.61
CA ALA A 92 -14.33 -12.49 -9.82
C ALA A 92 -13.69 -11.71 -8.66
N THR A 93 -13.95 -12.11 -7.41
CA THR A 93 -13.43 -11.39 -6.23
C THR A 93 -12.39 -12.20 -5.49
N VAL A 94 -11.28 -11.54 -5.14
CA VAL A 94 -10.24 -12.08 -4.25
C VAL A 94 -10.34 -11.36 -2.92
N GLN A 95 -10.40 -12.12 -1.82
CA GLN A 95 -10.34 -11.59 -0.46
C GLN A 95 -9.18 -12.22 0.28
N VAL A 96 -8.32 -11.40 0.89
CA VAL A 96 -7.14 -11.86 1.64
C VAL A 96 -7.14 -11.29 3.06
N PRO A 97 -6.62 -12.03 4.06
CA PRO A 97 -6.36 -11.47 5.38
C PRO A 97 -5.19 -10.48 5.30
N ILE A 98 -5.35 -9.32 5.94
CA ILE A 98 -4.26 -8.35 6.12
C ILE A 98 -3.25 -8.94 7.11
N PRO A 99 -1.95 -9.02 6.79
CA PRO A 99 -0.95 -9.49 7.74
C PRO A 99 -0.89 -8.63 9.02
N ARG A 100 -0.40 -9.22 10.10
CA ARG A 100 -0.03 -8.48 11.32
C ARG A 100 1.37 -7.92 11.14
N ALA A 101 1.63 -6.73 11.66
CA ALA A 101 2.95 -6.10 11.68
C ALA A 101 3.93 -6.80 12.66
N GLY A 102 3.53 -7.93 13.24
CA GLY A 102 4.28 -8.68 14.24
C GLY A 102 3.55 -9.97 14.64
N GLY A 103 3.83 -10.45 15.84
CA GLY A 103 3.30 -11.72 16.35
C GLY A 103 1.81 -11.74 16.66
N ILE A 104 1.39 -12.75 17.43
CA ILE A 104 0.00 -12.92 17.85
C ILE A 104 -0.42 -11.70 18.69
N GLY A 105 -1.55 -11.07 18.34
CA GLY A 105 -2.08 -9.87 19.00
C GLY A 105 -1.58 -8.54 18.42
N ALA A 106 -0.55 -8.54 17.57
CA ALA A 106 -0.05 -7.32 16.95
C ALA A 106 -1.10 -6.66 16.02
N PRO A 107 -1.07 -5.33 15.87
CA PRO A 107 -1.93 -4.64 14.92
C PRO A 107 -1.65 -5.11 13.50
N ARG A 108 -2.67 -4.96 12.64
CA ARG A 108 -2.55 -5.21 11.20
C ARG A 108 -1.67 -4.13 10.56
N ILE A 109 -0.93 -4.50 9.52
CA ILE A 109 -0.16 -3.52 8.72
C ILE A 109 -1.07 -2.42 8.16
N ARG A 110 -0.54 -1.21 8.02
CA ARG A 110 -1.28 -0.01 7.59
C ARG A 110 -0.44 0.87 6.68
N ASP A 111 -1.06 1.92 6.16
CA ASP A 111 -0.41 2.95 5.35
C ASP A 111 0.35 2.35 4.16
N VAL A 112 1.64 2.69 4.00
CA VAL A 112 2.44 2.26 2.86
C VAL A 112 2.68 0.75 2.87
N GLU A 113 2.81 0.13 4.05
CA GLU A 113 2.98 -1.33 4.15
C GLU A 113 1.75 -2.08 3.62
N LEU A 114 0.55 -1.58 3.93
CA LEU A 114 -0.68 -2.15 3.41
C LEU A 114 -0.75 -1.99 1.88
N VAL A 115 -0.39 -0.82 1.37
CA VAL A 115 -0.36 -0.55 -0.08
C VAL A 115 0.64 -1.49 -0.79
N GLN A 116 1.82 -1.69 -0.20
CA GLN A 116 2.83 -2.61 -0.75
C GLN A 116 2.34 -4.06 -0.73
N MET A 117 1.72 -4.52 0.35
CA MET A 117 1.15 -5.87 0.42
C MET A 117 0.12 -6.11 -0.69
N VAL A 118 -0.73 -5.12 -0.98
CA VAL A 118 -1.68 -5.22 -2.10
C VAL A 118 -0.96 -5.27 -3.44
N ALA A 119 0.10 -4.48 -3.62
CA ALA A 119 0.93 -4.53 -4.83
C ALA A 119 1.57 -5.90 -5.05
N ASP A 120 2.14 -6.48 -4.00
CA ASP A 120 2.76 -7.80 -4.02
C ASP A 120 1.74 -8.89 -4.35
N LEU A 121 0.54 -8.79 -3.78
CA LEU A 121 -0.56 -9.69 -4.12
C LEU A 121 -0.95 -9.58 -5.60
N VAL A 122 -1.16 -8.36 -6.11
CA VAL A 122 -1.55 -8.14 -7.51
C VAL A 122 -0.50 -8.67 -8.46
N THR A 123 0.77 -8.31 -8.25
CA THR A 123 1.88 -8.75 -9.11
C THR A 123 2.06 -10.26 -9.09
N ALA A 124 2.00 -10.89 -7.91
CA ALA A 124 2.07 -12.34 -7.79
C ALA A 124 0.91 -13.04 -8.50
N LEU A 125 -0.33 -12.56 -8.36
CA LEU A 125 -1.49 -13.20 -8.99
C LEU A 125 -1.52 -12.98 -10.51
N ALA A 126 -1.13 -11.80 -10.97
CA ALA A 126 -1.00 -11.49 -12.40
C ALA A 126 0.21 -12.16 -13.07
N GLY A 127 1.18 -12.67 -12.29
CA GLY A 127 2.37 -13.31 -12.84
C GLY A 127 3.37 -12.34 -13.45
N ILE A 128 3.37 -11.09 -12.98
CA ILE A 128 4.28 -10.03 -13.41
C ILE A 128 5.34 -9.78 -12.32
N PRO A 129 6.49 -9.15 -12.66
CA PRO A 129 7.51 -8.81 -11.67
C PRO A 129 6.95 -7.96 -10.52
N GLN A 130 7.48 -8.18 -9.32
CA GLN A 130 7.10 -7.39 -8.14
C GLN A 130 7.41 -5.90 -8.37
N LYS A 131 6.49 -5.05 -7.92
CA LYS A 131 6.57 -3.60 -8.07
C LYS A 131 6.71 -2.97 -6.69
N ASP A 132 7.81 -2.26 -6.47
CA ASP A 132 7.97 -1.43 -5.28
C ASP A 132 7.17 -0.14 -5.45
N ILE A 133 6.16 0.04 -4.60
CA ILE A 133 5.25 1.17 -4.64
C ILE A 133 5.74 2.32 -3.74
N GLY A 134 6.71 2.08 -2.86
CA GLY A 134 7.30 3.15 -2.06
C GLY A 134 7.86 2.73 -0.71
N ILE A 135 8.55 1.59 -0.60
CA ILE A 135 9.49 1.41 0.52
C ILE A 135 10.75 2.24 0.20
N THR A 136 10.63 3.56 0.27
CA THR A 136 11.83 4.38 0.50
C THR A 136 12.10 4.35 2.00
N SER A 137 13.00 3.44 2.38
CA SER A 137 13.64 3.28 3.69
C SER A 137 12.71 3.16 4.91
N SER A 138 12.44 1.93 5.30
CA SER A 138 12.32 1.61 6.73
C SER A 138 13.69 1.82 7.40
N SER A 139 13.88 3.01 7.97
CA SER A 139 14.82 3.30 9.06
C SER A 139 14.25 4.51 9.79
N GLY A 140 13.68 4.30 10.97
CA GLY A 140 13.09 5.38 11.77
C GLY A 140 14.15 6.32 12.34
N ASP A 141 13.76 7.57 12.57
CA ASP A 141 14.23 8.31 13.73
C ASP A 141 13.27 9.47 14.10
N ASP A 142 12.79 9.39 15.35
CA ASP A 142 12.63 10.48 16.32
C ASP A 142 11.88 11.77 15.94
N ALA A 143 10.55 11.71 15.82
CA ALA A 143 9.71 12.91 15.78
C ALA A 143 8.43 12.80 16.62
N ASP A 144 8.46 12.14 17.78
CA ASP A 144 7.49 12.40 18.87
C ASP A 144 7.94 11.76 20.21
N ARG A 145 9.08 12.21 20.77
CA ARG A 145 9.36 12.01 22.20
C ARG A 145 9.03 13.31 22.93
N PRO A 146 8.03 13.34 23.84
CA PRO A 146 7.86 14.49 24.71
C PRO A 146 9.08 14.57 25.64
N VAL A 147 9.79 15.69 25.54
CA VAL A 147 10.84 16.11 26.47
C VAL A 147 10.20 16.30 27.84
N SER A 148 10.24 15.27 28.68
CA SER A 148 9.89 15.44 30.10
C SER A 148 11.08 16.03 30.83
N SER A 149 10.85 17.26 31.28
CA SER A 149 11.79 18.16 31.91
C SER A 149 12.37 17.60 33.21
N LYS A 150 13.67 17.82 33.37
CA LYS A 150 14.41 17.96 34.62
C LYS A 150 13.56 18.71 35.68
N GLU A 151 13.33 18.14 36.87
CA GLU A 151 13.61 18.80 38.17
C GLU A 151 13.21 17.97 39.41
N ARG A 152 13.89 18.31 40.53
CA ARG A 152 13.87 17.78 41.90
C ARG A 152 14.80 16.57 42.08
N ARG A 153 16.05 16.71 42.56
CA ARG A 153 16.58 17.54 43.67
C ARG A 153 15.67 17.44 44.90
N ALA A 154 15.99 16.53 45.82
CA ALA A 154 16.64 16.86 47.10
C ALA A 154 16.48 15.71 48.11
N ARG A 155 17.59 15.44 48.79
CA ARG A 155 17.74 15.04 50.20
C ARG A 155 17.08 13.75 50.68
#